data_AF-A0AAX2A852-F1
#
_entry.id   AF-A0AAX2A852-F1
#
_cell.length_a   1.000
_cell.length_b   1.000
_cell.length_c   1.000
_cell.angle_alpha   90.00
_cell.angle_beta   90.00
_cell.angle_gamma   90.00
#
_symmetry.space_group_name_H-M   'P 1'
#
loop_
_entity.id
_entity.type
_entity.pdbx_description
1 polymer ?
#
loop_
_entity_poly.entity_id
_entity_poly.type
_entity_poly.pdbx_seq_one_letter_code
_entity_poly.pdbx_strand_id
1 'polypeptide(L)' 'MVESFIYELRANDVKEEHIEQIMNRVKNRLTEENVDSELQKLGYAKIFTVDYDDYDDFYNYDLDDES' A
#
# COMPACT_ATOMS: atom_id res chain seq x y z
N MET A 1 3.48 -5.54 7.90
CA MET A 1 2.83 -4.41 7.18
C MET A 1 3.56 -4.05 5.89
N VAL A 2 4.86 -3.74 5.89
CA VAL A 2 5.59 -3.45 4.62
C VAL A 2 5.62 -4.65 3.67
N GLU A 3 5.81 -5.85 4.21
CA GLU A 3 5.87 -7.10 3.42
C GLU A 3 4.54 -7.44 2.73
N SER A 4 3.39 -7.09 3.33
CA SER A 4 2.08 -7.33 2.72
C SER A 4 1.85 -6.42 1.51
N PHE A 5 2.26 -5.14 1.57
CA PHE A 5 2.25 -4.25 0.41
C PHE A 5 3.09 -4.80 -0.73
N ILE A 6 4.33 -5.24 -0.45
CA ILE A 6 5.23 -5.79 -1.47
C ILE A 6 4.65 -7.07 -2.08
N TYR A 7 4.05 -7.94 -1.26
CA TYR A 7 3.41 -9.16 -1.73
C TYR A 7 2.26 -8.86 -2.71
N GLU A 8 1.34 -7.98 -2.34
CA GLU A 8 0.19 -7.60 -3.18
C GLU A 8 0.63 -6.91 -4.47
N LEU A 9 1.63 -6.03 -4.40
CA LEU A 9 2.20 -5.39 -5.59
C LEU A 9 2.80 -6.41 -6.57
N ARG A 10 3.54 -7.40 -6.05
CA ARG A 10 4.09 -8.49 -6.88
C ARG A 10 3.00 -9.39 -7.44
N ALA A 11 1.95 -9.67 -6.67
CA ALA A 11 0.82 -10.48 -7.13
C ALA A 11 0.04 -9.81 -8.28
N ASN A 12 0.14 -8.49 -8.41
CA ASN A 12 -0.50 -7.69 -9.46
C ASN A 12 0.49 -7.24 -10.57
N ASP A 13 1.58 -7.98 -10.78
CA ASP A 13 2.56 -7.72 -11.85
C ASP A 13 3.19 -6.31 -11.83
N VAL A 14 3.25 -5.66 -10.67
CA VAL A 14 4.01 -4.42 -10.51
C VAL A 14 5.49 -4.77 -10.56
N LYS A 15 6.24 -4.08 -11.42
CA LYS A 15 7.67 -4.34 -11.60
C LYS A 15 8.44 -4.04 -10.32
N GLU A 16 9.43 -4.86 -10.00
CA GLU A 16 10.26 -4.70 -8.79
C GLU A 16 10.90 -3.30 -8.69
N GLU A 17 11.37 -2.74 -9.82
CA GLU A 17 11.93 -1.38 -9.89
C GLU A 17 10.92 -0.29 -9.49
N HIS A 18 9.64 -0.53 -9.75
CA HIS A 18 8.55 0.37 -9.39
C HIS A 18 8.12 0.15 -7.94
N ILE A 19 8.11 -1.10 -7.46
CA ILE A 19 7.85 -1.42 -6.05
C ILE A 19 8.83 -0.67 -5.15
N GLU A 20 10.14 -0.78 -5.41
CA GLU A 20 11.15 -0.07 -4.62
C GLU A 20 10.94 1.46 -4.65
N GLN A 21 10.61 2.02 -5.82
CA GLN A 21 10.33 3.44 -5.97
C GLN A 21 9.10 3.88 -5.17
N ILE A 22 7.99 3.14 -5.27
CA ILE A 22 6.75 3.42 -4.53
C ILE A 22 7.03 3.36 -3.03
N MET A 23 7.61 2.26 -2.55
CA MET A 23 7.86 2.04 -1.13
C MET A 23 8.79 3.12 -0.54
N ASN A 24 9.81 3.55 -1.27
CA ASN A 24 10.68 4.63 -0.82
C ASN A 24 9.99 6.00 -0.77
N ARG A 25 8.98 6.27 -1.63
CA ARG A 25 8.22 7.52 -1.64
C ARG A 25 7.17 7.59 -0.53
N VAL A 26 6.58 6.46 -0.16
CA VAL A 26 5.52 6.39 0.85
C VAL A 26 6.03 5.97 2.23
N LYS A 27 7.32 5.64 2.40
CA LYS A 27 7.89 5.11 3.67
C LYS A 27 7.52 5.87 4.96
N ASN A 28 7.31 7.19 4.89
CA ASN A 28 6.96 8.03 6.04
C ASN A 28 5.45 8.26 6.20
N ARG A 29 4.64 7.72 5.28
CA ARG A 29 3.18 7.87 5.17
C ARG A 29 2.58 6.63 4.50
N LEU A 30 3.03 5.44 4.92
CA LEU A 30 2.66 4.19 4.28
C LEU A 30 1.20 3.90 4.60
N THR A 31 0.34 4.18 3.62
CA THR A 31 -1.07 3.83 3.63
C THR A 31 -1.40 3.27 2.25
N GLU A 32 -2.46 2.48 2.19
CA GLU A 32 -2.99 1.96 0.93
C GLU A 32 -3.23 3.08 -0.08
N GLU A 33 -3.85 4.19 0.36
CA GLU A 33 -4.20 5.32 -0.51
C GLU A 33 -2.96 5.93 -1.14
N ASN A 34 -1.89 6.09 -0.34
CA ASN A 34 -0.64 6.65 -0.82
C ASN A 34 0.07 5.70 -1.79
N VAL A 35 -0.02 4.38 -1.57
CA VAL A 35 0.52 3.37 -2.50
C VAL A 35 -0.25 3.38 -3.82
N ASP A 36 -1.58 3.38 -3.77
CA ASP A 36 -2.46 3.49 -4.94
C ASP A 36 -2.22 4.78 -5.73
N SER A 37 -1.99 5.91 -5.03
CA SER A 37 -1.65 7.18 -5.69
C SER A 37 -0.33 7.09 -6.47
N GLU A 38 0.70 6.45 -5.93
CA GLU A 38 1.96 6.26 -6.64
C GLU A 38 1.84 5.22 -7.77
N LEU A 39 1.03 4.17 -7.60
CA LEU A 39 0.70 3.21 -8.65
C LEU A 39 0.09 3.90 -9.88
N GLN A 40 -0.91 4.76 -9.66
CA GLN A 40 -1.57 5.50 -10.74
C GLN A 40 -0.62 6.44 -11.49
N LYS A 41 0.32 7.09 -10.78
CA LYS A 41 1.36 7.94 -11.41
C LYS A 41 2.27 7.16 -12.35
N LEU A 42 2.45 5.87 -12.10
CA LEU A 42 3.24 4.96 -12.92
C LEU A 42 2.40 4.22 -13.99
N GLY A 43 1.08 4.49 -14.05
CA GLY A 43 0.16 3.91 -15.02
C GLY A 43 -0.46 2.57 -14.61
N TYR A 44 -0.32 2.17 -13.35
CA TYR A 44 -0.96 0.98 -12.81
C TYR A 44 -2.40 1.26 -12.37
N ALA A 45 -3.21 0.21 -12.39
CA ALA A 45 -4.49 0.22 -11.69
C ALA A 45 -4.26 0.29 -10.17
N LYS A 46 -5.27 0.77 -9.45
CA LYS A 46 -5.30 0.74 -7.99
C LYS A 46 -5.47 -0.72 -7.55
N ILE A 47 -4.75 -1.13 -6.53
CA ILE A 47 -4.69 -2.51 -6.03
C ILE A 47 -5.40 -2.63 -4.69
N PHE A 48 -5.29 -1.62 -3.84
CA PHE A 48 -5.79 -1.67 -2.46
C PHE A 48 -7.17 -1.00 -2.30
N THR A 49 -7.63 -0.20 -3.29
CA THR A 49 -9.00 0.34 -3.31
C THR A 49 -10.05 -0.77 -3.51
N VAL A 50 -10.53 -1.36 -2.42
CA VAL A 50 -11.93 -1.74 -2.31
C VAL A 50 -12.56 -0.70 -1.37
N ASP A 51 -13.02 0.40 -1.96
CA ASP A 51 -13.79 1.49 -1.32
C ASP A 51 -13.20 2.10 -0.02
N TYR A 52 -12.30 3.08 -0.17
CA TYR A 52 -11.83 3.93 0.95
C TYR A 52 -12.96 4.75 1.61
N ASP A 53 -14.13 4.84 0.99
CA ASP A 53 -15.33 5.48 1.57
C ASP A 53 -16.10 4.53 2.52
N ASP A 54 -15.87 3.21 2.47
CA ASP A 54 -16.61 2.21 3.28
C ASP A 54 -15.81 1.66 4.46
N TYR A 55 -14.52 2.02 4.59
CA TYR A 55 -13.57 1.33 5.47
C TYR A 55 -12.77 2.25 6.42
N ASP A 56 -13.44 3.23 7.04
CA ASP A 56 -12.87 3.96 8.20
C ASP A 56 -12.77 3.07 9.47
N ASP A 57 -13.17 1.79 9.40
CA ASP A 57 -13.36 0.89 10.55
C ASP A 57 -12.40 -0.33 10.64
N PHE A 58 -11.45 -0.55 9.72
CA PHE A 58 -10.65 -1.80 9.73
C PHE A 58 -9.14 -1.66 9.87
N TYR A 59 -8.57 -0.46 9.76
CA TYR A 59 -7.12 -0.25 9.84
C TYR A 59 -6.64 0.34 11.17
N ASN A 60 -7.34 0.02 12.26
CA ASN A 60 -6.87 0.27 13.63
C ASN A 60 -6.64 -1.05 14.39
N TYR A 61 -5.90 -1.98 13.78
CA TYR A 61 -5.42 -3.18 14.48
C TYR A 61 -3.92 -3.07 14.78
N ASP A 62 -3.66 -2.94 16.08
CA ASP A 62 -2.42 -3.14 16.82
C ASP A 62 -1.31 -2.09 16.68
N LEU A 63 -1.61 -0.89 17.18
CA LEU A 63 -0.74 -0.24 18.16
C LEU A 63 -0.93 -0.96 19.51
N ASP A 64 -0.23 -2.06 19.75
CA ASP A 64 0.23 -2.50 21.07
C ASP A 64 0.76 -3.94 20.98
N ASP A 65 2.08 -4.09 20.93
CA ASP A 65 2.75 -5.28 21.47
C ASP A 65 3.98 -4.83 22.28
N GLU A 66 3.72 -4.13 23.38
CA GLU A 66 4.58 -4.20 24.57
C GLU A 66 3.76 -4.84 25.71
N SER A 67 3.97 -6.13 25.96
CA SER A 67 3.70 -6.77 27.26
C SER A 67 4.67 -7.91 27.56
#